data_AF-A0A932MYA1-F1
#
_entry.id   AF-A0A932MYA1-F1
#
_cell.length_a   1.000
_cell.length_b   1.000
_cell.length_c   1.000
_cell.angle_alpha   90.00
_cell.angle_beta   90.00
_cell.angle_gamma   90.00
#
_symmetry.space_group_name_H-M   'P 1'
#
loop_
_entity.id
_entity.type
_entity.pdbx_description
1 polymer ?
#
loop_
_entity_poly.entity_id
_entity_poly.type
_entity_poly.pdbx_seq_one_letter_code
_entity_poly.pdbx_strand_id
1 'polypeptide(L)' 'RLAVIVSLNDLAGAMSRDEFGEWEYDVGPGGEVTREMTFRLGINVVMYALCLDYKEDQVHVQYILRRRR' A
#
# COMPACT_ATOMS: atom_id res chain seq x y z
N ARG A 1 8.86 -2.30 -13.25
CA ARG A 1 7.67 -1.41 -13.21
C ARG A 1 6.43 -2.27 -13.29
N LEU A 2 5.48 -2.07 -12.39
CA LEU A 2 4.20 -2.78 -12.37
C LEU A 2 3.16 -1.85 -13.00
N ALA A 3 2.50 -2.30 -14.08
CA ALA A 3 1.63 -1.44 -14.88
C ALA A 3 0.16 -1.46 -14.41
N VAL A 4 -0.31 -2.60 -13.92
CA VAL A 4 -1.70 -2.81 -13.47
C VAL A 4 -1.71 -3.81 -12.31
N ILE A 5 -2.53 -3.55 -11.29
CA ILE A 5 -2.86 -4.49 -10.21
C ILE A 5 -4.34 -4.83 -10.32
N VAL A 6 -4.67 -6.12 -10.25
CA VAL A 6 -6.05 -6.60 -10.19
C VAL A 6 -6.21 -7.37 -8.88
N SER A 7 -7.22 -7.00 -8.10
CA SER A 7 -7.61 -7.69 -6.87
C SER A 7 -9.01 -8.26 -7.06
N LEU A 8 -9.20 -9.52 -6.66
CA LEU A 8 -10.53 -10.14 -6.59
C LEU A 8 -11.28 -9.77 -5.29
N ASN A 9 -10.55 -9.22 -4.31
CA ASN A 9 -11.12 -8.68 -3.08
C ASN A 9 -11.47 -7.21 -3.30
N ASP A 10 -12.61 -6.77 -2.77
CA ASP A 10 -13.03 -5.37 -2.80
C ASP A 10 -12.25 -4.54 -1.78
N LEU A 11 -11.11 -4.01 -2.23
CA LEU A 11 -10.25 -3.16 -1.41
C LEU A 11 -10.91 -1.80 -1.13
N ALA A 12 -11.70 -1.28 -2.08
CA ALA A 12 -12.31 0.03 -1.96
C ALA A 12 -13.46 0.00 -0.94
N GLY A 13 -14.35 -1.01 -1.03
CA GLY A 13 -15.42 -1.21 -0.06
C GLY A 13 -14.88 -1.40 1.37
N ALA A 14 -13.80 -2.16 1.53
CA ALA A 14 -13.16 -2.35 2.83
C ALA A 14 -12.54 -1.06 3.43
N MET A 15 -12.24 -0.04 2.60
CA MET A 15 -11.76 1.27 3.06
C MET A 15 -12.88 2.33 3.13
N SER A 16 -14.09 2.00 2.69
CA SER A 16 -15.20 2.96 2.59
C SER A 16 -15.77 3.33 3.94
N ARG A 17 -16.10 4.61 4.10
CA ARG A 17 -16.73 5.18 5.29
C ARG A 17 -17.88 6.08 4.88
N ASP A 18 -18.93 6.09 5.71
CA ASP A 18 -20.09 6.95 5.53
C ASP A 18 -19.81 8.39 6.01
N GLU A 19 -20.82 9.25 5.91
CA GLU A 19 -20.74 10.65 6.35
C GLU A 19 -20.55 10.81 7.87
N PHE A 20 -20.87 9.78 8.65
CA PHE A 20 -20.71 9.76 10.11
C PHE A 20 -19.37 9.15 10.53
N GLY A 21 -18.58 8.63 9.58
CA GLY A 21 -17.28 8.03 9.80
C GLY A 21 -17.34 6.54 10.18
N GLU A 22 -18.51 5.92 10.12
CA GLU A 22 -18.70 4.48 10.33
C GLU A 22 -18.30 3.71 9.08
N TRP A 23 -17.95 2.44 9.27
CA TRP A 23 -17.58 1.57 8.16
C TRP A 23 -18.82 1.14 7.37
N GLU A 24 -18.84 1.41 6.06
CA GLU A 24 -20.00 1.09 5.21
C GLU A 24 -20.17 -0.41 4.98
N TYR A 25 -19.06 -1.16 4.95
CA TYR A 25 -19.05 -2.59 4.65
C TYR A 25 -18.25 -3.38 5.69
N ASP A 26 -18.75 -4.56 6.03
CA ASP A 26 -18.02 -5.54 6.82
C ASP A 26 -16.97 -6.25 5.95
N VAL A 27 -15.83 -6.59 6.55
CA VAL A 27 -14.69 -7.24 5.89
C VAL A 27 -14.66 -8.75 6.15
N GLY A 28 -15.78 -9.29 6.65
CA GLY A 28 -16.00 -10.71 6.86
C GLY A 28 -15.26 -11.25 8.09
N PRO A 29 -14.95 -12.56 8.14
CA PRO A 29 -14.55 -13.26 9.36
C PRO A 29 -13.24 -12.76 9.98
N GLY A 30 -12.40 -12.02 9.24
CA GLY A 30 -11.17 -11.44 9.78
C GLY A 30 -11.33 -10.07 10.44
N GLY A 31 -12.52 -9.44 10.32
CA GLY A 31 -12.87 -8.19 10.99
C GLY A 31 -11.80 -7.10 10.84
N GLU A 32 -11.62 -6.30 11.90
CA GLU A 32 -10.69 -5.15 11.89
C GLU A 32 -9.25 -5.50 11.48
N VAL A 33 -8.76 -6.72 11.73
CA VAL A 33 -7.41 -7.13 11.30
C VAL A 33 -7.31 -7.18 9.77
N THR A 34 -8.33 -7.75 9.10
CA THR A 34 -8.40 -7.74 7.64
C THR A 34 -8.51 -6.32 7.09
N ARG A 35 -9.25 -5.45 7.78
CA ARG A 35 -9.38 -4.04 7.41
C ARG A 35 -8.03 -3.33 7.50
N GLU A 36 -7.31 -3.50 8.60
CA GLU A 36 -5.97 -2.95 8.77
C GLU A 36 -5.01 -3.43 7.67
N MET A 37 -5.05 -4.73 7.34
CA MET A 37 -4.25 -5.31 6.26
C MET A 37 -4.61 -4.71 4.89
N THR A 38 -5.89 -4.39 4.66
CA THR A 38 -6.35 -3.71 3.45
C THR A 38 -5.73 -2.31 3.33
N PHE A 39 -5.75 -1.53 4.41
CA PHE A 39 -5.10 -0.22 4.44
C PHE A 39 -3.59 -0.31 4.20
N ARG A 40 -2.91 -1.26 4.85
CA ARG A 40 -1.47 -1.50 4.65
C ARG A 40 -1.16 -1.83 3.19
N LEU A 41 -1.98 -2.68 2.56
CA LEU A 41 -1.83 -3.01 1.14
C LEU A 41 -2.01 -1.77 0.26
N GLY A 42 -3.08 -0.99 0.46
CA GLY A 42 -3.34 0.23 -0.30
C GLY A 42 -2.18 1.23 -0.22
N ILE A 43 -1.68 1.49 0.99
CA ILE A 43 -0.52 2.36 1.21
C ILE A 43 0.71 1.81 0.48
N ASN A 44 0.99 0.51 0.61
CA ASN A 44 2.14 -0.10 -0.06
C ASN A 44 2.06 0.02 -1.59
N VAL A 45 0.87 -0.12 -2.17
CA VAL A 45 0.65 0.04 -3.61
C VAL A 45 0.90 1.49 -4.04
N VAL A 46 0.38 2.48 -3.31
CA VAL A 46 0.61 3.90 -3.60
C VAL A 46 2.10 4.24 -3.47
N MET A 47 2.75 3.79 -2.38
CA MET A 47 4.18 3.99 -2.18
C MET A 47 5.01 3.35 -3.30
N TYR A 48 4.65 2.13 -3.73
CA TYR A 48 5.33 1.49 -4.86
C TYR A 48 5.14 2.30 -6.15
N ALA A 49 3.91 2.70 -6.47
CA ALA A 49 3.59 3.41 -7.71
C ALA A 49 4.29 4.79 -7.79
N LEU A 50 4.37 5.52 -6.67
CA LEU A 50 4.89 6.88 -6.62
C LEU A 50 6.37 6.97 -6.26
N CYS A 51 6.93 5.97 -5.57
CA CYS A 51 8.30 5.98 -5.05
C CYS A 51 9.17 4.85 -5.62
N LEU A 52 8.75 4.25 -6.74
CA LEU A 52 9.47 3.19 -7.46
C LEU A 52 10.96 3.50 -7.68
N ASP A 53 11.28 4.78 -7.87
CA ASP A 53 12.59 5.28 -8.27
C ASP A 53 13.46 5.69 -7.06
N TYR A 54 12.95 5.59 -5.81
CA TYR A 54 13.66 6.02 -4.59
C TYR A 54 15.04 5.33 -4.40
N LYS A 55 15.21 4.10 -4.89
CA LYS A 55 16.49 3.37 -4.82
C LYS A 55 17.42 3.64 -6.00
N GLU A 56 16.90 4.18 -7.10
CA GLU A 56 17.71 4.67 -8.23
C GLU A 56 18.16 6.13 -8.01
N ASP A 57 17.67 6.75 -6.95
CA ASP A 57 17.96 8.12 -6.59
C ASP A 57 19.47 8.29 -6.29
N GLN A 58 20.12 9.16 -7.08
CA GLN A 58 21.58 9.32 -7.09
C GLN A 58 22.16 9.70 -5.72
N VAL A 59 21.33 10.28 -4.84
CA VAL A 59 21.68 10.66 -3.46
C VAL A 59 22.18 9.47 -2.64
N HIS A 60 21.63 8.27 -2.83
CA HIS A 60 21.99 7.09 -2.03
C HIS A 60 23.10 6.22 -2.64
N VAL A 61 23.45 6.43 -3.92
CA VAL A 61 24.46 5.64 -4.64
C VAL A 61 25.82 5.69 -3.92
N GLN A 62 26.24 6.86 -3.46
CA GLN A 62 27.51 7.05 -2.77
C GLN A 62 27.58 6.28 -1.44
N TYR A 63 26.47 6.22 -0.70
CA TYR A 63 26.39 5.47 0.56
C TYR A 63 26.46 3.94 0.33
N ILE A 64 25.75 3.44 -0.70
CA ILE A 64 25.74 2.01 -1.05
C ILE A 64 27.13 1.53 -1.50
N LEU A 65 27.83 2.30 -2.32
CA LEU A 65 29.19 1.97 -2.79
C LEU A 65 30.20 1.90 -1.63
N ARG A 66 30.10 2.80 -0.65
CA ARG A 66 30.97 2.77 0.55
C ARG A 66 30.76 1.54 1.42
N ARG A 67 29.54 0.98 1.45
CA ARG A 67 29.18 -0.16 2.30
C ARG A 67 29.50 -1.52 1.66
N ARG A 68 29.79 -1.56 0.36
CA ARG A 68 30.19 -2.76 -0.40
C ARG A 68 31.71 -2.93 -0.52
N ARG A 69 32.47 -1.99 0.03
CA ARG A 69 33.93 -2.01 0.10
C ARG A 69 34.35 -2.51 1.48
#